data_AF-A0A7J6QAG9-F1
#
_entry.id   AF-A0A7J6QAG9-F1
#
_cell.length_a   1.000
_cell.length_b   1.000
_cell.length_c   1.000
_cell.angle_alpha   90.00
_cell.angle_beta   90.00
_cell.angle_gamma   90.00
#
_symmetry.space_group_name_H-M   'P 1'
#
loop_
_entity.id
_entity.type
_entity.pdbx_description
1 polymer ?
#
loop_
_entity_poly.entity_id
_entity_poly.type
_entity_poly.pdbx_seq_one_letter_code
_entity_poly.pdbx_strand_id
1 'polypeptide(L)'
;PTSRSLNVAAMMFGSGSGSGSSKGLRSRNIRGSVGAQLADRAAAARVVGAAYQDRPVSGGLAERFFSPAQSGAFNMKLLRITGFVLVLCMMAGSGLIIAANLHYTTTAERQRDIFLRNGIGPRVTAEIQSWLGAAMQVRDTIHWAVMKQIYTEEFNYGTIRQLVEPAFGQIEGLISVELAFSTSPHIVSVNAVENPSGAVENILLQSDAPSCFSIGSLGCLQRSEAFDSHSTAWYEIGSSLDESDTPLDSNEAPTLWAGPTIRPDASNQYLIPVYTMIWKSVFPAVVGEPFLVGRATIDVRALSSLLVDEALVDEGHSRVFLTTRQGTVVSARQPLASYVDVSGSDGTTELKSVWEVSPHLQQLTIYDYSDVYRNETDGPPTAQLVSLPGGACVIHPFPTSSSTGVAFALVAFSEVEPFVDPTMAGLLVSCVVSSLVPYGLAMALTVVLILRQKAIDRRADQRRREVIEAHMALAAVKSRGLPGQL
;
A
#
# COMPACT_ATOMS: atom_id res chain seq x y z
N PRO A 1 16.20 -23.66 56.38
CA PRO A 1 14.98 -24.47 56.19
C PRO A 1 13.72 -23.66 56.60
N THR A 2 12.72 -23.68 55.70
CA THR A 2 11.33 -23.19 55.80
C THR A 2 11.03 -21.67 55.84
N SER A 3 10.27 -21.27 54.80
CA SER A 3 9.31 -20.16 54.68
C SER A 3 9.91 -18.74 54.50
N ARG A 4 9.43 -17.88 53.60
CA ARG A 4 8.05 -17.58 53.18
C ARG A 4 7.96 -17.10 51.73
N SER A 5 6.88 -17.54 51.08
CA SER A 5 6.30 -17.06 49.84
C SER A 5 5.75 -15.63 49.94
N LEU A 6 6.06 -14.80 48.95
CA LEU A 6 5.26 -13.62 48.56
C LEU A 6 5.13 -13.63 47.04
N ASN A 7 3.92 -13.95 46.59
CA ASN A 7 3.45 -13.76 45.22
C ASN A 7 3.21 -12.27 44.98
N VAL A 8 3.79 -11.71 43.92
CA VAL A 8 3.25 -10.53 43.24
C VAL A 8 3.22 -10.84 41.74
N ALA A 9 2.05 -10.53 41.18
CA ALA A 9 1.51 -10.88 39.89
C ALA A 9 2.43 -10.64 38.68
N ALA A 10 2.61 -11.69 37.88
CA ALA A 10 2.90 -11.57 36.46
C ALA A 10 1.57 -11.36 35.70
N MET A 11 1.42 -10.20 35.05
CA MET A 11 0.40 -10.01 34.02
C MET A 11 0.87 -10.72 32.75
N MET A 12 0.36 -11.94 32.53
CA MET A 12 0.33 -12.58 31.22
C MET A 12 -0.92 -12.11 30.47
N PHE A 13 -0.76 -11.52 29.29
CA PHE A 13 -1.82 -11.53 28.29
C PHE A 13 -1.67 -12.79 27.44
N GLY A 14 -2.50 -13.78 27.77
CA GLY A 14 -2.71 -14.96 26.94
C GLY A 14 -3.61 -14.65 25.75
N SER A 15 -3.17 -15.10 24.58
CA SER A 15 -3.90 -16.00 23.68
C SER A 15 -5.42 -16.05 23.85
N GLY A 16 -6.13 -15.55 22.84
CA GLY A 16 -7.53 -15.85 22.58
C GLY A 16 -7.70 -16.40 21.17
N SER A 17 -7.45 -17.70 20.99
CA SER A 17 -7.93 -18.46 19.85
C SER A 17 -9.44 -18.70 20.03
N GLY A 18 -10.22 -18.26 19.04
CA GLY A 18 -11.67 -18.44 19.01
C GLY A 18 -12.10 -19.18 17.76
N SER A 19 -11.94 -20.50 17.75
CA SER A 19 -12.58 -21.37 16.76
C SER A 19 -14.08 -21.47 17.08
N GLY A 20 -14.94 -21.03 16.16
CA GLY A 20 -16.39 -21.13 16.26
C GLY A 20 -16.98 -21.80 15.02
N SER A 21 -16.92 -23.12 14.97
CA SER A 21 -17.55 -23.96 13.95
C SER A 21 -19.00 -24.30 14.32
N SER A 22 -19.88 -24.11 13.35
CA SER A 22 -21.13 -24.83 13.09
C SER A 22 -22.31 -24.73 14.06
N LYS A 23 -23.45 -24.33 13.47
CA LYS A 23 -24.85 -24.81 13.62
C LYS A 23 -25.72 -23.64 13.15
N GLY A 24 -26.46 -23.73 12.06
CA GLY A 24 -27.43 -24.77 11.79
C GLY A 24 -28.82 -24.19 12.02
N LEU A 25 -29.61 -24.11 10.95
CA LEU A 25 -31.07 -23.98 10.94
C LEU A 25 -31.70 -22.69 11.49
N ARG A 26 -32.14 -21.83 10.57
CA ARG A 26 -33.58 -21.52 10.46
C ARG A 26 -33.89 -20.91 9.09
N SER A 27 -34.26 -21.79 8.17
CA SER A 27 -35.11 -21.43 7.04
C SER A 27 -36.45 -20.92 7.58
N ARG A 28 -36.68 -19.62 7.49
CA ARG A 28 -38.04 -19.08 7.59
C ARG A 28 -38.64 -19.07 6.20
N ASN A 29 -39.43 -20.12 5.95
CA ASN A 29 -40.52 -20.12 4.99
C ASN A 29 -41.40 -18.89 5.23
N ILE A 30 -41.32 -17.91 4.33
CA ILE A 30 -42.45 -17.01 4.06
C ILE A 30 -43.09 -17.53 2.78
N ARG A 31 -43.88 -18.60 2.95
CA ARG A 31 -44.87 -19.04 1.98
C ARG A 31 -46.13 -18.23 2.26
N GLY A 32 -46.14 -17.00 1.77
CA GLY A 32 -47.31 -16.12 1.75
C GLY A 32 -47.74 -15.95 0.30
N SER A 33 -48.88 -16.53 -0.03
CA SER A 33 -49.51 -16.56 -1.34
C SER A 33 -49.68 -15.18 -1.97
N VAL A 34 -49.10 -14.95 -3.14
CA VAL A 34 -49.68 -14.04 -4.16
C VAL A 34 -49.51 -14.69 -5.54
N GLY A 35 -50.07 -15.89 -5.68
CA GLY A 35 -50.59 -16.33 -6.97
C GLY A 35 -52.06 -15.92 -7.00
N ALA A 36 -52.36 -14.79 -7.67
CA ALA A 36 -53.67 -14.39 -8.22
C ALA A 36 -53.77 -12.86 -8.38
N GLN A 37 -52.97 -12.24 -9.27
CA GLN A 37 -53.28 -10.89 -9.79
C GLN A 37 -52.84 -10.71 -11.25
N LEU A 38 -53.05 -11.73 -12.08
CA LEU A 38 -52.89 -11.62 -13.54
C LEU A 38 -54.01 -12.37 -14.31
N ALA A 39 -55.17 -12.52 -13.68
CA ALA A 39 -56.37 -13.07 -14.31
C ALA A 39 -57.62 -12.34 -13.78
N ASP A 40 -57.66 -11.00 -13.88
CA ASP A 40 -58.92 -10.27 -13.68
C ASP A 40 -59.00 -8.92 -14.43
N ARG A 41 -58.38 -8.87 -15.61
CA ARG A 41 -58.61 -7.79 -16.60
C ARG A 41 -58.89 -8.34 -18.01
N ALA A 42 -59.55 -9.50 -18.06
CA ALA A 42 -60.01 -10.13 -19.30
C ALA A 42 -61.54 -10.40 -19.33
N ALA A 43 -62.30 -9.88 -18.35
CA ALA A 43 -63.75 -10.11 -18.24
C ALA A 43 -64.59 -8.83 -18.11
N ALA A 44 -64.13 -7.71 -18.67
CA ALA A 44 -64.92 -6.47 -18.80
C ALA A 44 -64.93 -5.92 -20.24
N ALA A 45 -64.87 -6.82 -21.23
CA ALA A 45 -64.86 -6.46 -22.66
C ALA A 45 -65.80 -7.32 -23.53
N ARG A 46 -66.87 -7.90 -22.95
CA ARG A 46 -67.79 -8.77 -23.72
C ARG A 46 -69.29 -8.61 -23.49
N VAL A 47 -69.75 -7.55 -22.82
CA VAL A 47 -71.20 -7.26 -22.74
C VAL A 47 -71.44 -5.76 -22.83
N VAL A 48 -71.22 -5.16 -24.01
CA VAL A 48 -72.03 -4.07 -24.58
C VAL A 48 -71.84 -4.13 -26.10
N GLY A 49 -72.38 -5.19 -26.70
CA GLY A 49 -72.38 -5.41 -28.14
C GLY A 49 -73.78 -5.78 -28.58
N ALA A 50 -74.73 -4.85 -28.44
CA ALA A 50 -76.02 -4.83 -29.13
C ALA A 50 -76.86 -3.65 -28.60
N ALA A 51 -76.79 -2.51 -29.30
CA ALA A 51 -77.84 -1.48 -29.40
C ALA A 51 -77.19 -0.11 -29.70
N TYR A 52 -76.78 0.12 -30.94
CA TYR A 52 -76.80 1.45 -31.56
C TYR A 52 -76.62 1.28 -33.09
N GLN A 53 -77.60 0.61 -33.69
CA GLN A 53 -77.88 0.74 -35.12
C GLN A 53 -78.83 1.93 -35.28
N ASP A 54 -78.63 2.66 -36.37
CA ASP A 54 -79.49 3.68 -36.94
C ASP A 54 -79.51 5.07 -36.28
N ARG A 55 -78.44 5.83 -36.56
CA ARG A 55 -78.62 7.25 -36.93
C ARG A 55 -77.90 7.55 -38.25
N PRO A 56 -78.60 8.07 -39.26
CA PRO A 56 -77.95 8.59 -40.46
C PRO A 56 -77.20 9.85 -40.07
N VAL A 57 -75.87 9.75 -39.98
CA VAL A 57 -75.00 10.92 -39.84
C VAL A 57 -74.97 11.61 -41.19
N SER A 58 -75.66 12.74 -41.25
CA SER A 58 -75.55 13.74 -42.31
C SER A 58 -74.08 14.02 -42.62
N GLY A 59 -73.66 13.65 -43.83
CA GLY A 59 -72.37 14.04 -44.40
C GLY A 59 -72.29 15.56 -44.48
N GLY A 60 -71.24 16.13 -43.90
CA GLY A 60 -71.00 17.57 -43.98
C GLY A 60 -69.88 18.12 -43.10
N LEU A 61 -69.45 17.40 -42.06
CA LEU A 61 -68.45 17.93 -41.11
C LEU A 61 -67.23 17.03 -40.85
N ALA A 62 -67.22 15.78 -41.34
CA ALA A 62 -66.11 14.85 -41.15
C ALA A 62 -64.92 15.06 -42.12
N GLU A 63 -65.10 15.80 -43.21
CA GLU A 63 -64.03 16.05 -44.19
C GLU A 63 -63.11 17.25 -43.85
N ARG A 64 -63.43 18.05 -42.83
CA ARG A 64 -62.65 19.26 -42.51
C ARG A 64 -61.56 19.09 -41.46
N PHE A 65 -61.42 17.93 -40.81
CA PHE A 65 -60.48 17.76 -39.69
C PHE A 65 -59.28 16.84 -39.95
N PHE A 66 -59.19 16.19 -41.10
CA PHE A 66 -58.02 15.41 -41.47
C PHE A 66 -57.43 15.89 -42.79
N SER A 67 -56.97 17.14 -42.80
CA SER A 67 -56.02 17.57 -43.82
C SER A 67 -54.73 16.76 -43.64
N PRO A 68 -54.29 15.95 -44.64
CA PRO A 68 -53.06 15.17 -44.56
C PRO A 68 -51.82 16.06 -44.33
N ALA A 69 -51.90 17.35 -44.66
CA ALA A 69 -50.83 18.32 -44.42
C ALA A 69 -50.58 18.60 -42.91
N GLN A 70 -51.58 18.41 -42.03
CA GLN A 70 -51.44 18.67 -40.59
C GLN A 70 -50.78 17.50 -39.84
N SER A 71 -50.91 16.26 -40.36
CA SER A 71 -50.31 15.06 -39.75
C SER A 71 -48.77 15.03 -39.85
N GLY A 72 -48.22 15.52 -40.97
CA GLY A 72 -46.77 15.59 -41.17
C GLY A 72 -46.08 16.57 -40.22
N ALA A 73 -46.71 17.72 -39.96
CA ALA A 73 -46.15 18.75 -39.08
C ALA A 73 -46.15 18.32 -37.59
N PHE A 74 -47.16 17.58 -37.14
CA PHE A 74 -47.20 17.07 -35.77
C PHE A 74 -46.13 15.99 -35.52
N ASN A 75 -45.95 15.08 -36.49
CA ASN A 75 -44.95 14.02 -36.40
C ASN A 75 -43.50 14.57 -36.38
N MET A 76 -43.23 15.60 -37.16
CA MET A 76 -41.92 16.25 -37.19
C MET A 76 -41.61 16.98 -35.87
N LYS A 77 -42.62 17.55 -35.20
CA LYS A 77 -42.45 18.15 -33.86
C LYS A 77 -42.21 17.08 -32.79
N LEU A 78 -42.96 15.98 -32.81
CA LEU A 78 -42.79 14.89 -31.84
C LEU A 78 -41.41 14.23 -31.96
N LEU A 79 -40.93 14.01 -33.19
CA LEU A 79 -39.60 13.47 -33.45
C LEU A 79 -38.49 14.41 -32.93
N ARG A 80 -38.65 15.72 -33.14
CA ARG A 80 -37.71 16.74 -32.62
C ARG A 80 -37.68 16.78 -31.10
N ILE A 81 -38.84 16.74 -30.44
CA ILE A 81 -38.93 16.73 -28.97
C ILE A 81 -38.31 15.46 -28.40
N THR A 82 -38.66 14.29 -28.97
CA THR A 82 -38.12 13.00 -28.52
C THR A 82 -36.60 12.94 -28.72
N GLY A 83 -36.10 13.41 -29.87
CA GLY A 83 -34.67 13.52 -30.13
C GLY A 83 -33.96 14.45 -29.14
N PHE A 84 -34.53 15.61 -28.84
CA PHE A 84 -33.96 16.56 -27.89
C PHE A 84 -33.89 15.99 -26.46
N VAL A 85 -34.96 15.32 -26.01
CA VAL A 85 -34.99 14.66 -24.69
C VAL A 85 -33.94 13.55 -24.62
N LEU A 86 -33.78 12.76 -25.68
CA LEU A 86 -32.75 11.71 -25.72
C LEU A 86 -31.33 12.28 -25.64
N VAL A 87 -31.05 13.37 -26.35
CA VAL A 87 -29.74 14.05 -26.29
C VAL A 87 -29.49 14.62 -24.89
N LEU A 88 -30.48 15.24 -24.25
CA LEU A 88 -30.35 15.72 -22.88
C LEU A 88 -30.11 14.58 -21.89
N CYS A 89 -30.84 13.47 -22.01
CA CYS A 89 -30.60 12.28 -21.20
C CYS A 89 -29.20 11.71 -21.43
N MET A 90 -28.69 11.69 -22.67
CA MET A 90 -27.32 11.27 -22.96
C MET A 90 -26.29 12.16 -22.29
N MET A 91 -26.42 13.49 -22.38
CA MET A 91 -25.49 14.41 -21.73
C MET A 91 -25.56 14.31 -20.20
N ALA A 92 -26.75 14.14 -19.63
CA ALA A 92 -26.92 13.98 -18.19
C ALA A 92 -26.34 12.65 -17.69
N GLY A 93 -26.59 11.55 -18.41
CA GLY A 93 -26.08 10.22 -18.06
C GLY A 93 -24.57 10.11 -18.20
N SER A 94 -24.00 10.60 -19.31
CA SER A 94 -22.54 10.62 -19.51
C SER A 94 -21.87 11.55 -18.50
N GLY A 95 -22.46 12.71 -18.22
CA GLY A 95 -21.99 13.64 -17.20
C GLY A 95 -21.96 13.00 -15.81
N LEU A 96 -23.01 12.27 -15.42
CA LEU A 96 -23.08 11.56 -14.14
C LEU A 96 -22.02 10.46 -14.05
N ILE A 97 -21.81 9.68 -15.12
CA ILE A 97 -20.80 8.62 -15.17
C ILE A 97 -19.40 9.21 -15.04
N ILE A 98 -19.10 10.28 -15.79
CA ILE A 98 -17.80 10.96 -15.72
C ILE A 98 -17.58 11.53 -14.31
N ALA A 99 -18.58 12.21 -13.74
CA ALA A 99 -18.50 12.75 -12.39
C ALA A 99 -18.33 11.67 -11.32
N ALA A 100 -19.05 10.54 -11.44
CA ALA A 100 -18.93 9.41 -10.52
C ALA A 100 -17.56 8.75 -10.63
N ASN A 101 -17.04 8.56 -11.85
CA ASN A 101 -15.71 8.00 -12.05
C ASN A 101 -14.62 8.92 -11.48
N LEU A 102 -14.68 10.22 -11.76
CA LEU A 102 -13.76 11.22 -11.20
C LEU A 102 -13.83 11.27 -9.66
N HIS A 103 -15.04 11.22 -9.09
CA HIS A 103 -15.19 11.20 -7.63
C HIS A 103 -14.62 9.93 -7.01
N TYR A 104 -14.81 8.79 -7.68
CA TYR A 104 -14.30 7.51 -7.22
C TYR A 104 -12.77 7.44 -7.29
N THR A 105 -12.15 7.83 -8.41
CA THR A 105 -10.69 7.84 -8.54
C THR A 105 -10.04 8.79 -7.55
N THR A 106 -10.59 10.00 -7.37
CA THR A 106 -10.08 10.96 -6.37
C THR A 106 -10.24 10.46 -4.94
N THR A 107 -11.30 9.70 -4.65
CA THR A 107 -11.48 9.09 -3.33
C THR A 107 -10.47 7.97 -3.09
N ALA A 108 -10.21 7.11 -4.09
CA ALA A 108 -9.20 6.06 -4.01
C ALA A 108 -7.79 6.65 -3.84
N GLU A 109 -7.43 7.67 -4.61
CA GLU A 109 -6.17 8.41 -4.46
C GLU A 109 -6.03 9.00 -3.05
N ARG A 110 -7.08 9.63 -2.53
CA ARG A 110 -7.08 10.17 -1.17
C ARG A 110 -6.92 9.09 -0.11
N GLN A 111 -7.57 7.94 -0.27
CA GLN A 111 -7.44 6.82 0.66
C GLN A 111 -6.03 6.24 0.64
N ARG A 112 -5.43 6.06 -0.55
CA ARG A 112 -4.03 5.66 -0.72
C ARG A 112 -3.10 6.63 0.00
N ASP A 113 -3.26 7.93 -0.24
CA ASP A 113 -2.38 8.95 0.34
C ASP A 113 -2.49 8.99 1.87
N ILE A 114 -3.71 8.84 2.41
CA ILE A 114 -3.94 8.70 3.86
C ILE A 114 -3.30 7.41 4.39
N PHE A 115 -3.44 6.30 3.69
CA PHE A 115 -2.88 5.02 4.10
C PHE A 115 -1.34 5.05 4.12
N LEU A 116 -0.71 5.61 3.09
CA LEU A 116 0.75 5.76 3.04
C LEU A 116 1.25 6.69 4.15
N ARG A 117 0.63 7.86 4.32
CA ARG A 117 1.06 8.87 5.31
C ARG A 117 0.78 8.48 6.75
N ASN A 118 -0.42 7.94 7.03
CA ASN A 118 -0.91 7.77 8.39
C ASN A 118 -1.01 6.30 8.82
N GLY A 119 -1.02 5.36 7.87
CA GLY A 119 -1.08 3.93 8.13
C GLY A 119 0.31 3.32 8.23
N ILE A 120 0.96 3.15 7.08
CA ILE A 120 2.23 2.41 6.98
C ILE A 120 3.38 3.17 7.61
N GLY A 121 3.54 4.46 7.26
CA GLY A 121 4.66 5.28 7.72
C GLY A 121 4.88 5.19 9.23
N PRO A 122 3.92 5.61 10.06
CA PRO A 122 4.05 5.58 11.52
C PRO A 122 4.19 4.16 12.09
N ARG A 123 3.47 3.17 11.56
CA ARG A 123 3.52 1.78 12.03
C ARG A 123 4.92 1.19 11.85
N VAL A 124 5.42 1.21 10.62
CA VAL A 124 6.72 0.61 10.28
C VAL A 124 7.86 1.41 10.91
N THR A 125 7.75 2.73 10.96
CA THR A 125 8.73 3.58 11.66
C THR A 125 8.80 3.22 13.14
N ALA A 126 7.67 3.04 13.82
CA ALA A 126 7.65 2.66 15.23
C ALA A 126 8.22 1.25 15.47
N GLU A 127 7.93 0.29 14.60
CA GLU A 127 8.50 -1.08 14.68
C GLU A 127 10.02 -1.07 14.50
N ILE A 128 10.53 -0.35 13.49
CA ILE A 128 11.97 -0.22 13.25
C ILE A 128 12.66 0.55 14.38
N GLN A 129 12.03 1.61 14.90
CA GLN A 129 12.54 2.32 16.08
C GLN A 129 12.59 1.43 17.31
N SER A 130 11.60 0.57 17.50
CA SER A 130 11.62 -0.42 18.58
C SER A 130 12.78 -1.42 18.41
N TRP A 131 13.04 -1.86 17.18
CA TRP A 131 14.17 -2.75 16.88
C TRP A 131 15.51 -2.05 17.09
N LEU A 132 15.68 -0.81 16.61
CA LEU A 132 16.88 0.00 16.85
C LEU A 132 17.07 0.26 18.35
N GLY A 133 15.99 0.59 19.07
CA GLY A 133 16.01 0.76 20.52
C GLY A 133 16.43 -0.52 21.25
N ALA A 134 16.03 -1.69 20.76
CA ALA A 134 16.52 -2.97 21.28
C ALA A 134 18.03 -3.12 21.04
N ALA A 135 18.53 -2.75 19.85
CA ALA A 135 19.97 -2.76 19.57
C ALA A 135 20.78 -1.84 20.50
N MET A 136 20.24 -0.68 20.86
CA MET A 136 20.84 0.24 21.83
C MET A 136 20.99 -0.38 23.24
N GLN A 137 20.22 -1.42 23.58
CA GLN A 137 20.32 -2.07 24.89
C GLN A 137 21.69 -2.72 25.14
N VAL A 138 22.40 -3.15 24.09
CA VAL A 138 23.77 -3.68 24.21
C VAL A 138 24.68 -2.58 24.76
N ARG A 139 24.64 -1.40 24.13
CA ARG A 139 25.36 -0.21 24.58
C ARG A 139 24.98 0.12 26.01
N ASP A 140 23.69 0.27 26.28
CA ASP A 140 23.18 0.72 27.58
C ASP A 140 23.56 -0.23 28.70
N THR A 141 23.50 -1.53 28.45
CA THR A 141 23.88 -2.57 29.42
C THR A 141 25.36 -2.49 29.77
N ILE A 142 26.23 -2.37 28.76
CA ILE A 142 27.68 -2.27 28.96
C ILE A 142 28.04 -0.94 29.61
N HIS A 143 27.50 0.17 29.10
CA HIS A 143 27.73 1.51 29.64
C HIS A 143 27.29 1.58 31.11
N TRP A 144 26.09 1.08 31.42
CA TRP A 144 25.60 1.03 32.79
C TRP A 144 26.49 0.17 33.69
N ALA A 145 26.98 -0.98 33.21
CA ALA A 145 27.89 -1.83 33.98
C ALA A 145 29.23 -1.14 34.27
N VAL A 146 29.76 -0.36 33.33
CA VAL A 146 30.95 0.50 33.51
C VAL A 146 30.65 1.59 34.55
N MET A 147 29.55 2.33 34.37
CA MET A 147 29.16 3.43 35.27
C MET A 147 28.87 2.96 36.70
N LYS A 148 28.38 1.73 36.87
CA LYS A 148 28.16 1.11 38.19
C LYS A 148 29.37 0.37 38.75
N GLN A 149 30.52 0.42 38.06
CA GLN A 149 31.73 -0.30 38.48
C GLN A 149 31.48 -1.80 38.69
N ILE A 150 30.54 -2.38 37.95
CA ILE A 150 30.33 -3.83 37.87
C ILE A 150 31.36 -4.42 36.90
N TYR A 151 31.67 -3.65 35.86
CA TYR A 151 32.74 -3.95 34.93
C TYR A 151 33.90 -2.99 35.17
N THR A 152 34.96 -3.48 35.82
CA THR A 152 36.14 -2.69 36.22
C THR A 152 37.45 -3.18 35.60
N GLU A 153 37.50 -4.44 35.17
CA GLU A 153 38.70 -5.09 34.64
C GLU A 153 38.50 -5.41 33.15
N GLU A 154 39.45 -4.98 32.32
CA GLU A 154 39.41 -5.03 30.84
C GLU A 154 39.20 -6.44 30.28
N PHE A 155 39.60 -7.48 31.01
CA PHE A 155 39.52 -8.88 30.56
C PHE A 155 38.70 -9.76 31.50
N ASN A 156 37.73 -9.20 32.23
CA ASN A 156 36.75 -10.00 32.97
C ASN A 156 35.71 -10.62 32.01
N TYR A 157 36.14 -11.69 31.33
CA TYR A 157 35.36 -12.42 30.33
C TYR A 157 34.03 -12.95 30.86
N GLY A 158 33.98 -13.33 32.14
CA GLY A 158 32.76 -13.80 32.80
C GLY A 158 31.69 -12.71 32.84
N THR A 159 32.06 -11.50 33.25
CA THR A 159 31.17 -10.34 33.28
C THR A 159 30.74 -9.93 31.87
N ILE A 160 31.66 -9.84 30.92
CA ILE A 160 31.35 -9.50 29.52
C ILE A 160 30.32 -10.48 28.95
N ARG A 161 30.55 -11.79 29.14
CA ARG A 161 29.61 -12.82 28.69
C ARG A 161 28.23 -12.63 29.32
N GLN A 162 28.15 -12.45 30.64
CA GLN A 162 26.87 -12.27 31.34
C GLN A 162 26.09 -11.02 30.89
N LEU A 163 26.79 -9.95 30.52
CA LEU A 163 26.18 -8.70 30.06
C LEU A 163 25.67 -8.81 28.62
N VAL A 164 26.43 -9.47 27.74
CA VAL A 164 26.17 -9.44 26.30
C VAL A 164 25.36 -10.64 25.81
N GLU A 165 25.51 -11.83 26.42
CA GLU A 165 24.82 -13.07 26.03
C GLU A 165 23.28 -12.94 25.96
N PRO A 166 22.60 -12.26 26.91
CA PRO A 166 21.16 -12.03 26.82
C PRO A 166 20.74 -11.21 25.58
N ALA A 167 21.58 -10.27 25.15
CA ALA A 167 21.27 -9.37 24.05
C ALA A 167 21.22 -10.09 22.70
N PHE A 168 22.11 -11.07 22.47
CA PHE A 168 22.08 -11.94 21.30
C PHE A 168 20.83 -12.83 21.23
N GLY A 169 20.22 -13.15 22.38
CA GLY A 169 18.94 -13.88 22.42
C GLY A 169 17.72 -12.99 22.19
N GLN A 170 17.84 -11.67 22.36
CA GLN A 170 16.73 -10.71 22.28
C GLN A 170 16.71 -9.89 20.99
N ILE A 171 17.89 -9.60 20.43
CA ILE A 171 18.05 -8.71 19.28
C ILE A 171 18.31 -9.56 18.04
N GLU A 172 17.28 -9.69 17.21
CA GLU A 172 17.40 -10.37 15.92
C GLU A 172 18.37 -9.60 15.00
N GLY A 173 19.38 -10.29 14.48
CA GLY A 173 20.39 -9.71 13.60
C GLY A 173 21.63 -9.15 14.31
N LEU A 174 21.77 -9.24 15.64
CA LEU A 174 23.02 -8.88 16.30
C LEU A 174 24.13 -9.89 15.92
N ILE A 175 25.11 -9.46 15.12
CA ILE A 175 26.19 -10.32 14.60
C ILE A 175 27.34 -10.40 15.60
N SER A 176 27.82 -9.24 16.05
CA SER A 176 29.02 -9.17 16.88
C SER A 176 29.03 -7.96 17.79
N VAL A 177 29.63 -8.10 18.96
CA VAL A 177 29.92 -7.03 19.91
C VAL A 177 31.41 -7.06 20.22
N GLU A 178 32.12 -6.00 19.88
CA GLU A 178 33.55 -5.84 20.10
C GLU A 178 33.83 -4.71 21.07
N LEU A 179 34.79 -4.94 21.97
CA LEU A 179 35.17 -4.04 23.04
C LEU A 179 36.69 -3.84 22.99
N ALA A 180 37.12 -2.58 22.96
CA ALA A 180 38.52 -2.19 23.01
C ALA A 180 38.73 -1.12 24.09
N PHE A 181 39.88 -1.18 24.77
CA PHE A 181 40.17 -0.36 25.94
C PHE A 181 41.27 0.66 25.63
N SER A 182 41.18 1.86 26.20
CA SER A 182 42.19 2.91 26.00
C SER A 182 43.57 2.54 26.55
N THR A 183 43.59 1.65 27.53
CA THR A 183 44.76 1.22 28.31
C THR A 183 45.46 -0.01 27.72
N SER A 184 44.85 -0.70 26.76
CA SER A 184 45.35 -1.95 26.21
C SER A 184 45.07 -2.08 24.71
N PRO A 185 46.02 -2.57 23.91
CA PRO A 185 45.85 -2.71 22.46
C PRO A 185 44.99 -3.93 22.06
N HIS A 186 44.40 -4.64 23.02
CA HIS A 186 43.67 -5.88 22.81
C HIS A 186 42.15 -5.65 22.65
N ILE A 187 41.51 -6.57 21.91
CA ILE A 187 40.08 -6.60 21.64
C ILE A 187 39.45 -7.80 22.35
N VAL A 188 38.23 -7.59 22.84
CA VAL A 188 37.32 -8.67 23.20
C VAL A 188 36.16 -8.67 22.20
N SER A 189 35.95 -9.78 21.51
CA SER A 189 34.91 -9.96 20.49
C SER A 189 33.93 -11.03 20.95
N VAL A 190 32.65 -10.71 20.95
CA VAL A 190 31.55 -11.63 21.21
C VAL A 190 30.80 -11.77 19.88
N ASN A 191 30.78 -12.97 19.30
CA ASN A 191 30.15 -13.22 18.00
C ASN A 191 28.98 -14.20 18.14
N ALA A 192 27.89 -13.94 17.43
CA ALA A 192 26.86 -14.94 17.20
C ALA A 192 27.40 -16.05 16.30
N VAL A 193 27.16 -17.30 16.69
CA VAL A 193 27.33 -18.47 15.83
C VAL A 193 25.95 -18.86 15.35
N GLU A 194 25.66 -18.52 14.09
CA GLU A 194 24.40 -18.84 13.45
C GLU A 194 24.42 -20.26 12.90
N ASN A 195 23.29 -20.96 13.04
CA ASN A 195 23.06 -22.21 12.35
C ASN A 195 22.69 -21.97 10.87
N PRO A 196 22.59 -23.01 10.02
CA PRO A 196 22.18 -22.86 8.62
C PRO A 196 20.77 -22.26 8.43
N SER A 197 19.94 -22.22 9.47
CA SER A 197 18.64 -21.55 9.44
C SER A 197 18.69 -20.06 9.81
N GLY A 198 19.87 -19.52 10.12
CA GLY A 198 20.08 -18.12 10.54
C GLY A 198 19.71 -17.85 12.00
N ALA A 199 19.37 -18.86 12.79
CA ALA A 199 19.13 -18.72 14.22
C ALA A 199 20.43 -18.83 15.01
N VAL A 200 20.58 -18.02 16.06
CA VAL A 200 21.74 -18.05 16.95
C VAL A 200 21.76 -19.39 17.69
N GLU A 201 22.75 -20.23 17.39
CA GLU A 201 22.96 -21.53 18.04
C GLU A 201 23.81 -21.38 19.29
N ASN A 202 24.84 -20.55 19.21
CA ASN A 202 25.78 -20.32 20.30
C ASN A 202 26.39 -18.93 20.20
N ILE A 203 27.08 -18.51 21.26
CA ILE A 203 27.83 -17.26 21.30
C ILE A 203 29.29 -17.60 21.54
N LEU A 204 30.15 -17.07 20.68
CA LEU A 204 31.59 -17.28 20.73
C LEU A 204 32.26 -16.02 21.29
N LEU A 205 32.79 -16.11 22.50
CA LEU A 205 33.63 -15.08 23.10
C LEU A 205 35.10 -15.35 22.72
N GLN A 206 35.78 -14.34 22.18
CA GLN A 206 37.18 -14.43 21.78
C GLN A 206 37.93 -13.16 22.16
N SER A 207 39.25 -13.27 22.36
CA SER A 207 40.15 -12.16 22.63
C SER A 207 41.54 -12.45 22.10
N ASP A 208 42.27 -11.42 21.71
CA ASP A 208 43.69 -11.51 21.33
C ASP A 208 44.65 -11.23 22.52
N ALA A 209 44.09 -10.96 23.70
CA ALA A 209 44.86 -10.75 24.92
C ALA A 209 45.57 -12.04 25.38
N PRO A 210 46.73 -11.95 26.06
CA PRO A 210 47.43 -13.12 26.59
C PRO A 210 46.59 -14.00 27.50
N SER A 211 45.55 -13.45 28.14
CA SER A 211 44.60 -14.14 29.02
C SER A 211 43.51 -14.93 28.29
N CYS A 212 43.48 -14.92 26.95
CA CYS A 212 42.42 -15.54 26.15
C CYS A 212 42.24 -17.05 26.42
N PHE A 213 43.27 -17.74 26.89
CA PHE A 213 43.21 -19.16 27.26
C PHE A 213 42.20 -19.45 28.39
N SER A 214 41.86 -18.44 29.20
CA SER A 214 40.88 -18.57 30.29
C SER A 214 39.42 -18.65 29.80
N ILE A 215 39.16 -18.22 28.56
CA ILE A 215 37.83 -18.28 27.93
C ILE A 215 37.52 -19.71 27.45
N GLY A 216 38.53 -20.43 26.99
CA GLY A 216 38.42 -21.80 26.45
C GLY A 216 39.27 -22.00 25.19
N SER A 217 39.19 -23.19 24.60
CA SER A 217 40.03 -23.60 23.45
C SER A 217 39.80 -22.77 22.18
N LEU A 218 38.63 -22.16 22.02
CA LEU A 218 38.28 -21.28 20.89
C LEU A 218 38.33 -19.79 21.27
N GLY A 219 38.77 -19.47 22.48
CA GLY A 219 38.74 -18.13 23.04
C GLY A 219 39.87 -17.21 22.58
N CYS A 220 40.93 -17.75 21.99
CA CYS A 220 42.03 -16.95 21.46
C CYS A 220 41.78 -16.57 20.00
N LEU A 221 41.76 -15.26 19.72
CA LEU A 221 41.82 -14.74 18.36
C LEU A 221 43.24 -14.90 17.83
N GLN A 222 43.37 -15.39 16.61
CA GLN A 222 44.67 -15.46 15.97
C GLN A 222 45.12 -14.05 15.62
N ARG A 223 46.09 -13.53 16.37
CA ARG A 223 46.65 -12.20 16.16
C ARG A 223 47.37 -12.18 14.82
N SER A 224 46.78 -11.51 13.84
CA SER A 224 47.52 -10.99 12.70
C SER A 224 48.38 -9.83 13.23
N GLU A 225 49.68 -9.80 12.93
CA GLU A 225 50.63 -8.79 13.44
C GLU A 225 50.22 -7.34 13.14
N ALA A 226 49.23 -7.13 12.28
CA ALA A 226 48.64 -5.83 11.91
C ALA A 226 47.38 -5.42 12.71
N PHE A 227 46.93 -6.22 13.70
CA PHE A 227 45.75 -5.91 14.52
C PHE A 227 46.15 -5.35 15.88
N ASP A 228 46.54 -4.07 15.91
CA ASP A 228 46.41 -3.26 17.13
C ASP A 228 44.98 -2.69 17.16
N SER A 229 44.22 -2.92 18.23
CA SER A 229 42.88 -2.35 18.37
C SER A 229 42.86 -0.83 18.15
N HIS A 230 43.92 -0.14 18.59
CA HIS A 230 44.04 1.30 18.47
C HIS A 230 44.26 1.77 17.04
N SER A 231 44.72 0.88 16.16
CA SER A 231 44.90 1.14 14.73
C SER A 231 43.64 0.87 13.88
N THR A 232 42.57 0.37 14.50
CA THR A 232 41.33 0.10 13.78
C THR A 232 40.50 1.37 13.61
N ALA A 233 40.01 1.62 12.40
CA ALA A 233 39.27 2.85 12.08
C ALA A 233 38.05 3.09 12.99
N TRP A 234 37.35 2.02 13.41
CA TRP A 234 36.19 2.16 14.29
C TRP A 234 36.59 2.60 15.72
N TYR A 235 37.76 2.17 16.20
CA TYR A 235 38.26 2.57 17.49
C TYR A 235 38.68 4.04 17.47
N GLU A 236 39.40 4.47 16.43
CA GLU A 236 39.78 5.88 16.25
C GLU A 236 38.54 6.78 16.26
N ILE A 237 37.52 6.42 15.46
CA ILE A 237 36.24 7.11 15.42
C ILE A 237 35.60 7.14 16.82
N GLY A 238 35.47 5.99 17.47
CA GLY A 238 34.83 5.87 18.78
C GLY A 238 35.57 6.61 19.90
N SER A 239 36.90 6.61 19.88
CA SER A 239 37.73 7.33 20.86
C SER A 239 37.58 8.85 20.74
N SER A 240 37.33 9.34 19.53
CA SER A 240 37.10 10.75 19.22
C SER A 240 35.68 11.24 19.53
N LEU A 241 34.77 10.34 19.92
CA LEU A 241 33.44 10.73 20.38
C LEU A 241 33.57 11.60 21.63
N ASP A 242 32.99 12.79 21.55
CA ASP A 242 33.00 13.77 22.64
C ASP A 242 31.79 13.54 23.56
N GLU A 243 32.01 13.67 24.86
CA GLU A 243 30.93 13.63 25.85
C GLU A 243 30.07 14.89 25.76
N SER A 244 30.63 16.00 25.25
CA SER A 244 29.91 17.27 25.08
C SER A 244 28.73 17.18 24.09
N ASP A 245 28.74 16.17 23.20
CA ASP A 245 27.65 15.89 22.27
C ASP A 245 26.43 15.23 22.94
N THR A 246 26.59 14.77 24.18
CA THR A 246 25.49 14.24 24.99
C THR A 246 24.90 15.34 25.88
N PRO A 247 23.57 15.42 26.03
CA PRO A 247 22.96 16.36 26.96
C PRO A 247 23.60 16.23 28.36
N LEU A 248 23.96 17.36 28.98
CA LEU A 248 24.67 17.44 30.28
C LEU A 248 24.04 16.64 31.44
N ASP A 249 22.77 16.24 31.31
CA ASP A 249 22.02 15.44 32.30
C ASP A 249 21.69 14.02 31.81
N SER A 250 22.16 13.61 30.63
CA SER A 250 21.91 12.28 30.08
C SER A 250 23.00 11.31 30.54
N ASN A 251 22.61 10.20 31.16
CA ASN A 251 23.50 9.06 31.40
C ASN A 251 23.69 8.22 30.11
N GLU A 252 23.68 8.89 28.95
CA GLU A 252 23.78 8.23 27.66
C GLU A 252 25.24 8.24 27.21
N ALA A 253 25.73 7.08 26.77
CA ALA A 253 27.04 7.01 26.13
C ALA A 253 27.01 7.74 24.79
N PRO A 254 28.01 8.59 24.47
CA PRO A 254 28.11 9.18 23.14
C PRO A 254 28.22 8.04 22.12
N THR A 255 27.37 8.13 21.08
CA THR A 255 27.11 7.03 20.14
C THR A 255 27.12 7.56 18.71
N LEU A 256 27.79 6.81 17.83
CA LEU A 256 27.76 7.01 16.40
C LEU A 256 27.31 5.73 15.72
N TRP A 257 26.43 5.87 14.76
CA TRP A 257 26.07 4.78 13.86
C TRP A 257 26.79 4.97 12.53
N ALA A 258 27.57 3.97 12.15
CA ALA A 258 28.28 3.89 10.89
C ALA A 258 27.63 2.84 9.98
N GLY A 259 27.49 3.16 8.70
CA GLY A 259 26.90 2.28 7.70
C GLY A 259 25.91 2.99 6.78
N PRO A 260 25.26 2.22 5.88
CA PRO A 260 25.38 0.77 5.73
C PRO A 260 26.71 0.36 5.07
N THR A 261 27.28 -0.76 5.49
CA THR A 261 28.41 -1.39 4.78
C THR A 261 28.04 -2.82 4.39
N ILE A 262 28.69 -3.35 3.35
CA ILE A 262 28.48 -4.72 2.92
C ILE A 262 29.62 -5.57 3.46
N ARG A 263 29.28 -6.67 4.11
CA ARG A 263 30.24 -7.64 4.68
C ARG A 263 29.93 -9.04 4.16
N PRO A 264 30.93 -9.92 3.95
CA PRO A 264 30.64 -11.34 3.80
C PRO A 264 29.98 -11.90 5.07
N ASP A 265 29.05 -12.83 4.89
CA ASP A 265 28.44 -13.61 5.95
C ASP A 265 29.45 -14.58 6.60
N ALA A 266 29.04 -15.26 7.67
CA ALA A 266 29.92 -16.19 8.37
C ALA A 266 30.47 -17.32 7.47
N SER A 267 29.77 -17.67 6.40
CA SER A 267 30.19 -18.69 5.44
C SER A 267 31.08 -18.14 4.30
N ASN A 268 31.26 -16.82 4.22
CA ASN A 268 31.85 -16.11 3.08
C ASN A 268 31.18 -16.40 1.73
N GLN A 269 29.95 -16.91 1.72
CA GLN A 269 29.21 -17.22 0.49
C GLN A 269 28.26 -16.10 0.09
N TYR A 270 27.78 -15.33 1.06
CA TYR A 270 26.78 -14.30 0.85
C TYR A 270 27.28 -12.96 1.35
N LEU A 271 26.93 -11.90 0.64
CA LEU A 271 27.11 -10.54 1.13
C LEU A 271 25.91 -10.19 2.00
N ILE A 272 26.13 -9.42 3.06
CA ILE A 272 25.10 -8.97 3.98
C ILE A 272 25.29 -7.47 4.27
N PRO A 273 24.23 -6.64 4.20
CA PRO A 273 24.29 -5.27 4.64
C PRO A 273 24.32 -5.24 6.16
N VAL A 274 25.26 -4.49 6.72
CA VAL A 274 25.42 -4.34 8.15
C VAL A 274 25.46 -2.87 8.54
N TYR A 275 24.93 -2.60 9.72
CA TYR A 275 25.13 -1.34 10.42
C TYR A 275 26.00 -1.58 11.64
N THR A 276 26.81 -0.58 11.97
CA THR A 276 27.72 -0.63 13.10
C THR A 276 27.40 0.51 14.05
N MET A 277 26.97 0.17 15.27
CA MET A 277 26.87 1.12 16.36
C MET A 277 28.21 1.17 17.09
N ILE A 278 28.79 2.36 17.19
CA ILE A 278 30.04 2.64 17.90
C ILE A 278 29.70 3.55 19.07
N TRP A 279 30.20 3.24 20.26
CA TRP A 279 30.00 4.10 21.43
C TRP A 279 31.24 4.16 22.30
N LYS A 280 31.31 5.17 23.15
CA LYS A 280 32.37 5.35 24.14
C LYS A 280 31.79 5.36 25.55
N SER A 281 32.51 4.75 26.49
CA SER A 281 32.12 4.71 27.91
C SER A 281 33.34 4.97 28.78
N VAL A 282 33.29 6.04 29.57
CA VAL A 282 34.39 6.42 30.47
C VAL A 282 34.20 5.75 31.83
N PHE A 283 35.28 5.19 32.38
CA PHE A 283 35.23 4.52 33.67
C PHE A 283 35.24 5.56 34.80
N PRO A 284 34.21 5.59 35.66
CA PRO A 284 34.18 6.55 36.76
C PRO A 284 35.23 6.21 37.81
N ALA A 285 35.90 7.25 38.34
CA ALA A 285 36.82 7.20 39.48
C ALA A 285 38.21 6.59 39.25
N VAL A 286 38.65 6.39 38.00
CA VAL A 286 40.02 5.99 37.69
C VAL A 286 40.83 7.20 37.21
N VAL A 287 42.02 7.41 37.81
CA VAL A 287 42.93 8.52 37.44
C VAL A 287 43.37 8.34 35.98
N GLY A 288 43.18 9.38 35.17
CA GLY A 288 43.48 9.34 33.74
C GLY A 288 42.29 8.99 32.84
N GLU A 289 41.09 8.85 33.41
CA GLU A 289 39.81 8.67 32.69
C GLU A 289 39.91 7.61 31.58
N PRO A 290 40.34 6.36 31.92
CA PRO A 290 40.35 5.31 30.94
C PRO A 290 38.94 5.12 30.40
N PHE A 291 38.85 4.73 29.13
CA PHE A 291 37.59 4.56 28.44
C PHE A 291 37.58 3.27 27.65
N LEU A 292 36.37 2.79 27.43
CA LEU A 292 36.05 1.67 26.58
C LEU A 292 35.41 2.22 25.31
N VAL A 293 35.84 1.72 24.15
CA VAL A 293 35.11 1.88 22.90
C VAL A 293 34.43 0.55 22.56
N GLY A 294 33.12 0.59 22.40
CA GLY A 294 32.33 -0.55 21.99
C GLY A 294 31.87 -0.42 20.55
N ARG A 295 31.73 -1.58 19.89
CA ARG A 295 31.24 -1.72 18.53
C ARG A 295 30.25 -2.87 18.45
N ALA A 296 29.00 -2.59 18.08
CA ALA A 296 28.00 -3.61 17.81
C ALA A 296 27.69 -3.62 16.30
N THR A 297 27.86 -4.77 15.65
CA THR A 297 27.55 -4.96 14.23
C THR A 297 26.24 -5.73 14.11
N ILE A 298 25.32 -5.20 13.30
CA ILE A 298 23.95 -5.67 13.21
C ILE A 298 23.58 -5.89 11.74
N ASP A 299 23.02 -7.06 11.45
CA ASP A 299 22.43 -7.42 10.16
C ASP A 299 21.09 -6.71 9.97
N VAL A 300 21.04 -5.78 9.02
CA VAL A 300 19.80 -5.04 8.71
C VAL A 300 18.83 -5.82 7.81
N ARG A 301 19.19 -7.04 7.37
CA ARG A 301 18.24 -7.95 6.73
C ARG A 301 17.15 -8.41 7.70
N ALA A 302 17.43 -8.44 9.00
CA ALA A 302 16.43 -8.72 10.03
C ALA A 302 15.23 -7.75 9.96
N LEU A 303 15.46 -6.51 9.48
CA LEU A 303 14.40 -5.52 9.28
C LEU A 303 13.49 -5.80 8.09
N SER A 304 13.88 -6.68 7.16
CA SER A 304 13.12 -6.94 5.93
C SER A 304 11.72 -7.51 6.20
N SER A 305 11.56 -8.23 7.32
CA SER A 305 10.28 -8.76 7.79
C SER A 305 9.33 -7.67 8.28
N LEU A 306 9.86 -6.56 8.81
CA LEU A 306 9.11 -5.39 9.29
C LEU A 306 8.66 -4.47 8.13
N LEU A 307 9.35 -4.55 6.99
CA LEU A 307 9.03 -3.79 5.79
C LEU A 307 7.91 -4.44 4.95
N VAL A 308 7.16 -5.37 5.54
CA VAL A 308 6.06 -6.07 4.86
C VAL A 308 4.72 -5.41 5.17
N ASP A 309 3.99 -5.09 4.11
CA ASP A 309 2.59 -4.72 4.19
C ASP A 309 1.81 -5.44 3.09
N GLU A 310 0.81 -6.26 3.47
CA GLU A 310 0.04 -7.08 2.53
C GLU A 310 -0.62 -6.23 1.43
N ALA A 311 -0.99 -4.98 1.72
CA ALA A 311 -1.62 -4.10 0.75
C ALA A 311 -0.63 -3.52 -0.28
N LEU A 312 0.67 -3.53 0.03
CA LEU A 312 1.73 -2.99 -0.83
C LEU A 312 2.62 -4.07 -1.46
N VAL A 313 2.22 -5.33 -1.37
CA VAL A 313 2.93 -6.43 -1.99
C VAL A 313 2.28 -6.72 -3.32
N ASP A 314 3.02 -6.45 -4.39
CA ASP A 314 2.58 -6.71 -5.75
C ASP A 314 3.57 -7.63 -6.45
N GLU A 315 3.08 -8.73 -7.03
CA GLU A 315 3.87 -9.73 -7.76
C GLU A 315 5.16 -10.21 -7.03
N GLY A 316 5.21 -10.09 -5.69
CA GLY A 316 6.37 -10.46 -4.87
C GLY A 316 7.43 -9.36 -4.67
N HIS A 317 7.21 -8.15 -5.20
CA HIS A 317 8.12 -7.01 -5.02
C HIS A 317 7.68 -6.12 -3.84
N SER A 318 8.63 -5.80 -2.95
CA SER A 318 8.43 -4.76 -1.93
C SER A 318 8.25 -3.41 -2.60
N ARG A 319 7.21 -2.68 -2.19
CA ARG A 319 7.10 -1.23 -2.45
C ARG A 319 7.47 -0.38 -1.23
N VAL A 320 8.00 -1.01 -0.18
CA VAL A 320 8.48 -0.37 1.05
C VAL A 320 9.98 -0.64 1.20
N PHE A 321 10.73 0.43 1.44
CA PHE A 321 12.18 0.45 1.55
C PHE A 321 12.60 1.23 2.78
N LEU A 322 13.60 0.74 3.51
CA LEU A 322 14.33 1.53 4.49
C LEU A 322 15.54 2.14 3.80
N THR A 323 15.71 3.46 3.91
CA THR A 323 16.78 4.19 3.23
C THR A 323 17.54 5.10 4.19
N THR A 324 18.76 5.45 3.81
CA THR A 324 19.51 6.53 4.45
C THR A 324 18.92 7.91 4.07
N ARG A 325 19.36 8.97 4.74
CA ARG A 325 19.07 10.36 4.35
C ARG A 325 19.47 10.70 2.92
N GLN A 326 20.45 9.99 2.36
CA GLN A 326 20.90 10.15 0.98
C GLN A 326 20.07 9.31 -0.02
N GLY A 327 19.14 8.48 0.46
CA GLY A 327 18.30 7.62 -0.38
C GLY A 327 18.92 6.27 -0.74
N THR A 328 20.06 5.92 -0.15
CA THR A 328 20.67 4.58 -0.28
C THR A 328 19.79 3.54 0.40
N VAL A 329 19.49 2.44 -0.28
CA VAL A 329 18.65 1.37 0.28
C VAL A 329 19.44 0.57 1.31
N VAL A 330 18.92 0.53 2.53
CA VAL A 330 19.48 -0.19 3.66
C VAL A 330 18.87 -1.58 3.76
N SER A 331 17.55 -1.66 3.65
CA SER A 331 16.80 -2.91 3.76
C SER A 331 15.55 -2.83 2.91
N ALA A 332 15.19 -3.97 2.33
CA ALA A 332 13.99 -4.18 1.54
C ALA A 332 13.59 -5.65 1.61
N ARG A 333 12.31 -5.97 1.36
CA ARG A 333 11.84 -7.36 1.26
C ARG A 333 12.39 -8.09 0.00
N GLN A 334 12.98 -7.36 -0.95
CA GLN A 334 13.55 -7.96 -2.15
C GLN A 334 14.86 -8.70 -1.84
N PRO A 335 15.30 -9.67 -2.68
CA PRO A 335 16.61 -10.28 -2.54
C PRO A 335 17.71 -9.22 -2.55
N LEU A 336 18.73 -9.38 -1.71
CA LEU A 336 19.82 -8.41 -1.58
C LEU A 336 20.44 -8.00 -2.93
N ALA A 337 20.53 -8.94 -3.87
CA ALA A 337 21.04 -8.72 -5.22
C ALA A 337 20.26 -7.65 -6.02
N SER A 338 19.03 -7.27 -5.62
CA SER A 338 18.28 -6.23 -6.32
C SER A 338 18.70 -4.81 -5.92
N TYR A 339 19.33 -4.63 -4.75
CA TYR A 339 19.74 -3.33 -4.23
C TYR A 339 21.21 -3.26 -3.81
N VAL A 340 22.00 -4.29 -4.10
CA VAL A 340 23.46 -4.27 -4.06
C VAL A 340 23.99 -4.34 -5.48
N ASP A 341 24.90 -3.44 -5.81
CA ASP A 341 25.73 -3.54 -7.01
C ASP A 341 27.14 -4.00 -6.64
N VAL A 342 27.75 -4.78 -7.53
CA VAL A 342 29.18 -5.12 -7.43
C VAL A 342 29.88 -4.31 -8.51
N SER A 343 30.28 -3.10 -8.14
CA SER A 343 30.93 -2.14 -9.02
C SER A 343 32.38 -2.56 -9.30
N GLY A 344 32.73 -2.68 -10.58
CA GLY A 344 34.12 -2.70 -11.06
C GLY A 344 34.86 -4.05 -11.03
N SER A 345 36.08 -4.07 -11.61
CA SER A 345 37.02 -5.20 -11.58
C SER A 345 37.55 -5.53 -10.19
N ASP A 346 37.41 -4.57 -9.27
CA ASP A 346 38.04 -4.58 -7.95
C ASP A 346 37.13 -5.25 -6.91
N GLY A 347 35.92 -5.65 -7.31
CA GLY A 347 34.96 -6.36 -6.46
C GLY A 347 34.35 -5.48 -5.37
N THR A 348 34.40 -4.15 -5.51
CA THR A 348 33.79 -3.22 -4.56
C THR A 348 32.28 -3.33 -4.63
N THR A 349 31.65 -3.56 -3.48
CA THR A 349 30.21 -3.72 -3.37
C THR A 349 29.59 -2.42 -2.86
N GLU A 350 28.60 -1.89 -3.57
CA GLU A 350 27.91 -0.65 -3.22
C GLU A 350 26.41 -0.89 -3.11
N LEU A 351 25.75 -0.14 -2.23
CA LEU A 351 24.30 -0.18 -2.10
C LEU A 351 23.67 0.82 -3.06
N LYS A 352 22.65 0.36 -3.78
CA LYS A 352 21.90 1.15 -4.75
C LYS A 352 21.02 2.17 -4.05
N SER A 353 20.77 3.26 -4.75
CA SER A 353 19.80 4.26 -4.32
C SER A 353 18.37 3.80 -4.65
N VAL A 354 17.38 4.27 -3.91
CA VAL A 354 15.99 3.78 -4.05
C VAL A 354 15.40 3.97 -5.46
N TRP A 355 15.83 5.01 -6.17
CA TRP A 355 15.45 5.31 -7.55
C TRP A 355 16.13 4.40 -8.59
N GLU A 356 17.19 3.69 -8.22
CA GLU A 356 17.86 2.69 -9.07
C GLU A 356 17.24 1.30 -8.92
N VAL A 357 16.65 1.02 -7.76
CA VAL A 357 16.08 -0.30 -7.42
C VAL A 357 14.70 -0.50 -8.01
N SER A 358 13.88 0.54 -8.07
CA SER A 358 12.49 0.45 -8.54
C SER A 358 12.25 1.37 -9.75
N PRO A 359 11.71 0.85 -10.87
CA PRO A 359 11.39 1.67 -12.04
C PRO A 359 10.34 2.74 -11.72
N HIS A 360 9.44 2.47 -10.77
CA HIS A 360 8.41 3.43 -10.32
C HIS A 360 9.00 4.62 -9.57
N LEU A 361 10.22 4.50 -9.06
CA LEU A 361 10.89 5.50 -8.23
C LEU A 361 11.98 6.26 -8.97
N GLN A 362 12.19 6.02 -10.27
CA GLN A 362 13.24 6.69 -11.07
C GLN A 362 13.10 8.22 -11.14
N GLN A 363 11.91 8.75 -10.86
CA GLN A 363 11.67 10.19 -10.83
C GLN A 363 11.91 10.82 -9.45
N LEU A 364 12.16 10.02 -8.41
CA LEU A 364 12.61 10.56 -7.13
C LEU A 364 14.02 11.13 -7.30
N THR A 365 14.22 12.32 -6.73
CA THR A 365 15.50 13.01 -6.74
C THR A 365 16.08 13.10 -5.33
N ILE A 366 17.39 13.34 -5.24
CA ILE A 366 18.05 13.67 -3.97
C ILE A 366 17.42 14.93 -3.33
N TYR A 367 16.86 15.84 -4.14
CA TYR A 367 16.21 17.05 -3.64
C TYR A 367 14.96 16.73 -2.82
N ASP A 368 14.17 15.74 -3.25
CA ASP A 368 12.99 15.28 -2.50
C ASP A 368 13.37 14.80 -1.10
N TYR A 369 14.53 14.15 -0.95
CA TYR A 369 15.08 13.80 0.36
C TYR A 369 15.56 15.02 1.13
N SER A 370 16.28 15.93 0.47
CA SER A 370 16.82 17.12 1.13
C SER A 370 15.72 17.99 1.73
N ASP A 371 14.58 18.11 1.06
CA ASP A 371 13.43 18.90 1.52
C ASP A 371 12.76 18.31 2.76
N VAL A 372 12.68 16.97 2.88
CA VAL A 372 12.16 16.28 4.07
C VAL A 372 12.94 16.68 5.33
N TYR A 373 14.27 16.80 5.22
CA TYR A 373 15.14 17.10 6.36
C TYR A 373 15.55 18.58 6.46
N ARG A 374 15.18 19.42 5.49
CA ARG A 374 15.54 20.85 5.50
C ARG A 374 14.80 21.62 6.60
N ASN A 375 13.61 21.15 6.97
CA ASN A 375 12.73 21.80 7.94
C ASN A 375 12.99 21.35 9.39
N GLU A 376 14.06 20.60 9.65
CA GLU A 376 14.40 20.07 10.99
C GLU A 376 14.64 21.19 12.01
N THR A 377 15.01 22.40 11.57
CA THR A 377 15.16 23.58 12.43
C THR A 377 13.84 24.13 12.96
N ASP A 378 12.73 23.89 12.24
CA ASP A 378 11.43 24.52 12.49
C ASP A 378 10.42 23.54 13.13
N GLY A 379 10.80 22.27 13.30
CA GLY A 379 9.99 21.24 13.91
C GLY A 379 10.44 19.82 13.57
N PRO A 380 9.77 18.79 14.13
CA PRO A 380 10.06 17.40 13.77
C PRO A 380 9.83 17.20 12.26
N PRO A 381 10.73 16.46 11.58
CA PRO A 381 10.62 16.26 10.14
C PRO A 381 9.30 15.54 9.83
N THR A 382 8.58 16.01 8.81
CA THR A 382 7.24 15.51 8.46
C THR A 382 7.30 14.67 7.20
N ALA A 383 6.38 13.70 7.10
CA ALA A 383 6.30 12.86 5.92
C ALA A 383 5.97 13.68 4.66
N GLN A 384 6.74 13.49 3.59
CA GLN A 384 6.51 14.12 2.30
C GLN A 384 5.87 13.13 1.35
N LEU A 385 4.79 13.55 0.68
CA LEU A 385 4.16 12.78 -0.38
C LEU A 385 4.58 13.36 -1.72
N VAL A 386 5.15 12.51 -2.55
CA VAL A 386 5.57 12.82 -3.91
C VAL A 386 4.65 12.08 -4.87
N SER A 387 3.99 12.81 -5.75
CA SER A 387 3.17 12.20 -6.81
C SER A 387 4.09 11.72 -7.92
N LEU A 388 4.01 10.44 -8.26
CA LEU A 388 4.84 9.80 -9.28
C LEU A 388 3.95 9.22 -10.39
N PRO A 389 4.49 8.91 -11.59
CA PRO A 389 3.71 8.27 -12.64
C PRO A 389 3.18 6.92 -12.15
N GLY A 390 1.88 6.72 -12.26
CA GLY A 390 1.21 5.49 -11.84
C GLY A 390 0.88 5.41 -10.34
N GLY A 391 1.38 6.31 -9.49
CA GLY A 391 1.18 6.17 -8.05
C GLY A 391 1.56 7.38 -7.20
N ALA A 392 1.69 7.14 -5.90
CA ALA A 392 2.29 8.09 -4.98
C ALA A 392 3.35 7.39 -4.13
N CYS A 393 4.39 8.16 -3.82
CA CYS A 393 5.45 7.77 -2.91
C CYS A 393 5.37 8.64 -1.67
N VAL A 394 5.54 8.04 -0.50
CA VAL A 394 5.74 8.77 0.75
C VAL A 394 7.16 8.53 1.24
N ILE A 395 7.82 9.61 1.64
CA ILE A 395 9.09 9.58 2.35
C ILE A 395 8.79 9.97 3.79
N HIS A 396 8.90 9.02 4.70
CA HIS A 396 8.66 9.21 6.12
C HIS A 396 10.01 9.27 6.85
N PRO A 397 10.47 10.46 7.25
CA PRO A 397 11.70 10.59 8.01
C PRO A 397 11.53 9.98 9.39
N PHE A 398 12.60 9.38 9.90
CA PHE A 398 12.67 9.03 11.31
C PHE A 398 12.97 10.30 12.09
N PRO A 399 12.30 10.55 13.23
CA PRO A 399 12.71 11.63 14.12
C PRO A 399 14.14 11.34 14.57
N THR A 400 15.02 12.28 14.27
CA THR A 400 16.39 12.35 14.75
C THR A 400 16.36 12.65 16.24
N SER A 401 16.14 11.62 17.06
CA SER A 401 16.46 11.74 18.47
C SER A 401 17.98 11.90 18.60
N SER A 402 18.42 12.75 19.53
CA SER A 402 19.85 12.95 19.82
C SER A 402 20.58 11.63 20.13
N SER A 403 19.87 10.63 20.63
CA SER A 403 20.43 9.35 21.07
C SER A 403 20.80 8.38 19.94
N THR A 404 20.10 8.45 18.79
CA THR A 404 20.28 7.47 17.71
C THR A 404 21.18 7.97 16.59
N GLY A 405 21.31 9.29 16.36
CA GLY A 405 22.23 9.85 15.36
C GLY A 405 22.03 9.43 13.89
N VAL A 406 21.23 8.38 13.61
CA VAL A 406 20.95 7.92 12.24
C VAL A 406 19.71 8.61 11.70
N ALA A 407 19.90 9.30 10.59
CA ALA A 407 18.81 9.77 9.76
C ALA A 407 18.41 8.67 8.77
N PHE A 408 17.49 7.80 9.20
CA PHE A 408 16.77 6.88 8.33
C PHE A 408 15.51 7.53 7.76
N ALA A 409 15.12 7.13 6.56
CA ALA A 409 13.79 7.37 6.01
C ALA A 409 13.13 6.06 5.61
N LEU A 410 11.82 5.97 5.82
CA LEU A 410 11.01 4.95 5.19
C LEU A 410 10.48 5.50 3.86
N VAL A 411 10.66 4.75 2.79
CA VAL A 411 10.08 5.06 1.48
C VAL A 411 9.04 4.01 1.15
N ALA A 412 7.78 4.44 0.99
CA ALA A 412 6.69 3.56 0.59
C ALA A 412 6.02 4.08 -0.68
N PHE A 413 5.89 3.22 -1.68
CA PHE A 413 5.22 3.51 -2.94
C PHE A 413 3.92 2.72 -3.05
N SER A 414 2.89 3.34 -3.62
CA SER A 414 1.71 2.61 -4.05
C SER A 414 1.09 3.20 -5.29
N GLU A 415 0.61 2.31 -6.15
CA GLU A 415 -0.32 2.63 -7.22
C GLU A 415 -1.74 2.84 -6.67
N VAL A 416 -2.63 3.33 -7.53
CA VAL A 416 -4.05 3.57 -7.18
C VAL A 416 -4.84 2.26 -7.13
N GLU A 417 -4.50 1.29 -7.99
CA GLU A 417 -5.25 0.04 -8.17
C GLU A 417 -5.57 -0.73 -6.88
N PRO A 418 -4.66 -0.93 -5.90
CA PRO A 418 -4.99 -1.67 -4.68
C PRO A 418 -6.03 -0.98 -3.78
N PHE A 419 -6.30 0.31 -3.98
CA PHE A 419 -7.31 1.08 -3.24
C PHE A 419 -8.66 1.15 -3.96
N VAL A 420 -8.75 0.57 -5.16
CA VAL A 420 -9.97 0.49 -5.95
C VAL A 420 -10.80 -0.67 -5.41
N ASP A 421 -11.88 -0.35 -4.66
CA ASP A 421 -12.86 -1.36 -4.26
C ASP A 421 -13.50 -2.04 -5.51
N PRO A 422 -13.26 -3.33 -5.75
CA PRO A 422 -13.73 -4.03 -6.94
C PRO A 422 -15.27 -4.06 -7.01
N THR A 423 -15.96 -3.98 -5.87
CA THR A 423 -17.43 -3.92 -5.83
C THR A 423 -17.94 -2.59 -6.34
N MET A 424 -17.28 -1.48 -5.99
CA MET A 424 -17.62 -0.14 -6.49
C MET A 424 -17.27 0.00 -7.97
N ALA A 425 -16.13 -0.54 -8.41
CA ALA A 425 -15.80 -0.62 -9.83
C ALA A 425 -16.87 -1.40 -10.62
N GLY A 426 -17.30 -2.56 -10.10
CA GLY A 426 -18.40 -3.34 -10.68
C GLY A 426 -19.72 -2.58 -10.72
N LEU A 427 -20.04 -1.82 -9.66
CA LEU A 427 -21.22 -0.96 -9.63
C LEU A 427 -21.13 0.16 -10.67
N LEU A 428 -19.99 0.80 -10.85
CA LEU A 428 -19.78 1.82 -11.88
C LEU A 428 -20.00 1.22 -13.28
N VAL A 429 -19.44 0.03 -13.57
CA VAL A 429 -19.69 -0.68 -14.82
C VAL A 429 -21.18 -0.98 -14.99
N SER A 430 -21.87 -1.42 -13.94
CA SER A 430 -23.32 -1.66 -13.99
C SER A 430 -24.14 -0.38 -14.21
N CYS A 431 -23.69 0.76 -13.68
CA CYS A 431 -24.27 2.08 -13.92
C CYS A 431 -24.08 2.50 -15.39
N VAL A 432 -22.89 2.25 -15.97
CA VAL A 432 -22.64 2.48 -17.40
C VAL A 432 -23.59 1.63 -18.24
N VAL A 433 -23.68 0.32 -17.98
CA VAL A 433 -24.56 -0.58 -18.74
C VAL A 433 -26.03 -0.19 -18.58
N SER A 434 -26.50 0.08 -17.36
CA SER A 434 -27.89 0.47 -17.09
C SER A 434 -28.24 1.82 -17.68
N SER A 435 -27.28 2.76 -17.77
CA SER A 435 -27.48 4.02 -18.49
C SER A 435 -27.73 3.81 -19.98
N LEU A 436 -27.18 2.74 -20.59
CA LEU A 436 -27.33 2.45 -22.02
C LEU A 436 -28.69 1.82 -22.38
N VAL A 437 -29.33 1.12 -21.43
CA VAL A 437 -30.59 0.38 -21.65
C VAL A 437 -31.75 1.27 -22.13
N PRO A 438 -32.05 2.44 -21.51
CA PRO A 438 -33.08 3.35 -21.98
C PRO A 438 -32.89 3.79 -23.44
N TYR A 439 -31.65 3.94 -23.90
CA TYR A 439 -31.37 4.34 -25.28
C TYR A 439 -31.68 3.21 -26.27
N GLY A 440 -31.30 1.97 -25.93
CA GLY A 440 -31.68 0.79 -26.71
C GLY A 440 -33.19 0.68 -26.87
N LEU A 441 -33.94 0.91 -25.78
CA LEU A 441 -35.40 0.93 -25.78
C LEU A 441 -35.98 2.08 -26.61
N ALA A 442 -35.44 3.30 -26.50
CA ALA A 442 -35.92 4.45 -27.25
C ALA A 442 -35.66 4.31 -28.77
N MET A 443 -34.51 3.76 -29.15
CA MET A 443 -34.18 3.45 -30.54
C MET A 443 -35.15 2.39 -31.09
N ALA A 444 -35.41 1.32 -30.33
CA ALA A 444 -36.38 0.29 -30.71
C ALA A 444 -37.79 0.88 -30.89
N LEU A 445 -38.25 1.72 -29.94
CA LEU A 445 -39.53 2.41 -30.04
C LEU A 445 -39.61 3.32 -31.27
N THR A 446 -38.56 4.07 -31.57
CA THR A 446 -38.50 4.95 -32.75
C THR A 446 -38.58 4.15 -34.04
N VAL A 447 -37.86 3.02 -34.13
CA VAL A 447 -37.94 2.10 -35.27
C VAL A 447 -39.36 1.54 -35.43
N VAL A 448 -39.98 1.11 -34.33
CA VAL A 448 -41.38 0.61 -34.34
C VAL A 448 -42.35 1.69 -34.83
N LEU A 449 -42.20 2.94 -34.39
CA LEU A 449 -43.03 4.05 -34.83
C LEU A 449 -42.84 4.37 -36.32
N ILE A 450 -41.60 4.36 -36.82
CA ILE A 450 -41.30 4.55 -38.25
C ILE A 450 -41.91 3.43 -39.09
N LEU A 451 -41.77 2.17 -38.67
CA LEU A 451 -42.35 1.02 -39.36
C LEU A 451 -43.88 1.09 -39.36
N ARG A 452 -44.49 1.47 -38.23
CA ARG A 452 -45.94 1.67 -38.13
C ARG A 452 -46.41 2.78 -39.06
N GLN A 453 -45.67 3.89 -39.15
CA GLN A 453 -46.01 4.98 -40.05
C GLN A 453 -45.94 4.54 -41.51
N LYS A 454 -44.84 3.89 -41.92
CA LYS A 454 -44.72 3.32 -43.27
C LYS A 454 -45.85 2.35 -43.60
N ALA A 455 -46.32 1.57 -42.63
CA ALA A 455 -47.45 0.67 -42.82
C ALA A 455 -48.78 1.43 -43.00
N ILE A 456 -49.00 2.52 -42.26
CA ILE A 456 -50.18 3.39 -42.42
C ILE A 456 -50.16 4.08 -43.78
N ASP A 457 -49.02 4.65 -44.19
CA ASP A 457 -48.86 5.34 -45.47
C ASP A 457 -49.13 4.38 -46.64
N ARG A 458 -48.58 3.15 -46.58
CA ARG A 458 -48.88 2.10 -47.60
C ARG A 458 -50.37 1.79 -47.70
N ARG A 459 -51.09 1.70 -46.56
CA ARG A 459 -52.55 1.47 -46.56
C ARG A 459 -53.30 2.68 -47.11
N ALA A 460 -52.86 3.90 -46.82
CA ALA A 460 -53.45 5.11 -47.37
C ALA A 460 -53.25 5.20 -48.89
N ASP A 461 -52.05 4.88 -49.38
CA ASP A 461 -51.74 4.83 -50.81
C ASP A 461 -52.53 3.74 -51.54
N GLN A 462 -52.70 2.56 -50.93
CA GLN A 462 -53.59 1.51 -51.46
C GLN A 462 -55.02 2.01 -51.62
N ARG A 463 -55.60 2.63 -50.57
CA ARG A 463 -56.94 3.21 -50.63
C ARG A 463 -57.05 4.31 -51.69
N ARG A 464 -56.02 5.14 -51.87
CA ARG A 464 -55.99 6.16 -52.93
C ARG A 464 -56.00 5.53 -54.31
N ARG A 465 -55.23 4.47 -54.53
CA ARG A 465 -55.23 3.73 -55.80
C ARG A 465 -56.60 3.12 -56.07
N GLU A 466 -57.20 2.45 -55.08
CA GLU A 466 -58.55 1.89 -55.20
C GLU A 466 -59.61 2.96 -55.55
N VAL A 467 -59.54 4.14 -54.92
CA VAL A 467 -60.45 5.26 -55.21
C VAL A 467 -60.21 5.82 -56.62
N ILE A 468 -58.95 5.96 -57.04
CA ILE A 468 -58.60 6.42 -58.40
C ILE A 468 -59.09 5.41 -59.44
N GLU A 469 -58.87 4.11 -59.23
CA GLU A 469 -59.36 3.04 -60.10
C GLU A 469 -60.89 3.03 -60.18
N ALA A 470 -61.59 3.20 -59.05
CA ALA A 470 -63.04 3.34 -59.02
C ALA A 470 -63.53 4.57 -59.79
N HIS A 471 -62.85 5.72 -59.67
CA HIS A 471 -63.17 6.92 -60.45
C HIS A 471 -62.92 6.72 -61.94
N MET A 472 -61.83 6.06 -62.34
CA MET A 472 -61.56 5.74 -63.74
C MET A 472 -62.61 4.76 -64.31
N ALA A 473 -63.00 3.73 -63.54
CA ALA A 473 -64.06 2.81 -63.94
C ALA A 473 -65.41 3.52 -64.12
N LEU A 474 -65.76 4.43 -63.21
CA LEU A 474 -66.98 5.22 -63.30
C LEU A 474 -66.96 6.21 -64.49
N ALA A 475 -65.81 6.81 -64.78
CA ALA A 475 -65.60 7.64 -65.98
C ALA A 475 -65.71 6.83 -67.27
N ALA A 476 -65.18 5.60 -67.30
CA ALA A 476 -65.28 4.69 -68.43
C ALA A 476 -66.72 4.18 -68.68
N VAL A 477 -67.52 4.00 -67.63
CA VAL A 477 -68.97 3.72 -67.76
C VAL A 477 -69.69 4.94 -68.32
N LYS A 478 -69.39 6.14 -67.82
CA LYS A 478 -69.97 7.40 -68.32
C LYS A 478 -69.64 7.68 -69.80
N SER A 479 -68.47 7.24 -70.28
CA SER A 479 -68.09 7.38 -71.69
C SER A 479 -68.66 6.29 -72.61
N ARG A 480 -69.20 5.19 -72.07
CA ARG A 480 -69.72 4.03 -72.84
C ARG A 480 -71.24 4.00 -73.06
N GLY A 481 -72.02 4.94 -72.55
CA GLY A 481 -73.45 5.06 -72.89
C GLY A 481 -74.14 6.17 -72.11
N LEU A 482 -75.05 6.95 -72.69
CA LEU A 482 -76.04 6.56 -73.70
C LEU A 482 -75.97 7.35 -75.01
N PRO A 483 -75.98 6.66 -76.18
CA PRO A 483 -76.65 7.15 -77.36
C PRO A 483 -78.18 7.04 -77.18
N GLY A 484 -78.89 8.16 -77.34
CA GLY A 484 -80.28 8.29 -77.78
C GLY A 484 -81.38 7.50 -77.05
N GLN A 485 -82.24 8.21 -76.31
CA GLN A 485 -83.70 8.25 -76.53
C GLN A 485 -84.38 9.04 -75.39
N LEU A 486 -84.61 10.33 -75.63
CA LEU A 486 -85.91 11.01 -75.61
C LEU A 486 -85.69 12.51 -75.85
#